data_AF-A0A3E0B015-F1
#
_entry.id   AF-A0A3E0B015-F1
#
_cell.length_a   1.000
_cell.length_b   1.000
_cell.length_c   1.000
_cell.angle_alpha   90.00
_cell.angle_beta   90.00
_cell.angle_gamma   90.00
#
_symmetry.space_group_name_H-M   'P 1'
#
loop_
_entity.id
_entity.type
_entity.pdbx_description
1 polymer ?
#
loop_
_entity_poly.entity_id
_entity_poly.type
_entity_poly.pdbx_seq_one_letter_code
_entity_poly.pdbx_strand_id
1 'polypeptide(L)'
;MTGLRDLTERQKQIAEENGIKTKTLSSRLSKGWPIEEAISMQPHERYSRVNRKRTIYGVELSEDDIKTARRNGIANKTLQGRFKQGWTKERAINTPVRKSSHVYGPAPKPEIEGEELLQIIGRIKYMRMQEKDFPMPIPKPLLNKLKQTGRTLEDVRAVKC
;
A
#
# COMPACT_ATOMS: atom_id res chain seq x y z
N MET A 1 12.60 3.06 -33.51
CA MET A 1 13.45 3.57 -32.42
C MET A 1 14.48 2.51 -32.11
N THR A 2 15.78 2.86 -32.18
CA THR A 2 16.89 1.95 -31.88
C THR A 2 16.82 1.50 -30.42
N GLY A 3 16.94 0.20 -30.18
CA GLY A 3 16.94 -0.41 -28.86
C GLY A 3 18.24 -1.18 -28.58
N LEU A 4 18.38 -1.70 -27.36
CA LEU A 4 19.59 -2.43 -26.95
C LEU A 4 19.93 -3.65 -27.83
N ARG A 5 18.91 -4.23 -28.47
CA ARG A 5 19.03 -5.41 -29.34
C ARG A 5 19.66 -5.08 -30.70
N ASP A 6 19.67 -3.80 -31.06
CA ASP A 6 20.17 -3.33 -32.35
C ASP A 6 21.66 -2.94 -32.29
N LEU A 7 22.30 -3.08 -31.12
CA LEU A 7 23.74 -2.81 -30.95
C LEU A 7 24.57 -4.06 -31.22
N THR A 8 25.68 -3.83 -31.91
CA THR A 8 26.75 -4.82 -32.03
C THR A 8 27.43 -5.09 -30.70
N GLU A 9 28.07 -6.25 -30.57
CA GLU A 9 28.78 -6.62 -29.35
C GLU A 9 29.94 -5.66 -29.04
N ARG A 10 30.64 -5.19 -30.09
CA ARG A 10 31.67 -4.17 -29.99
C ARG A 10 31.16 -2.87 -29.38
N GLN A 11 29.97 -2.41 -29.79
CA GLN A 11 29.39 -1.17 -29.24
C GLN A 11 28.97 -1.31 -27.77
N LYS A 12 28.50 -2.51 -27.37
CA LYS A 12 28.22 -2.79 -25.95
C LYS A 12 29.50 -2.78 -25.12
N GLN A 13 30.57 -3.37 -25.65
CA GLN A 13 31.87 -3.39 -24.99
C GLN A 13 32.44 -1.98 -24.81
N ILE A 14 32.37 -1.12 -25.84
CA ILE A 14 32.79 0.29 -25.73
C ILE A 14 32.00 1.03 -24.64
N ALA A 15 30.68 0.79 -24.55
CA ALA A 15 29.87 1.39 -23.49
C ALA A 15 30.29 0.92 -22.09
N GLU A 16 30.64 -0.35 -21.93
CA GLU A 16 31.11 -0.92 -20.67
C GLU A 16 32.50 -0.39 -20.27
N GLU A 17 33.43 -0.30 -21.23
CA GLU A 17 34.76 0.32 -21.05
C GLU A 17 34.63 1.79 -20.63
N ASN A 18 33.65 2.50 -21.18
CA ASN A 18 33.29 3.86 -20.78
C ASN A 18 32.48 3.92 -19.47
N GLY A 19 32.24 2.81 -18.77
CA GLY A 19 31.50 2.78 -17.50
C GLY A 19 30.01 3.10 -17.62
N ILE A 20 29.45 3.07 -18.83
CA ILE A 20 28.04 3.36 -19.10
C ILE A 20 27.22 2.11 -18.82
N LYS A 21 26.44 2.16 -17.74
CA LYS A 21 25.52 1.08 -17.36
C LYS A 21 24.50 0.81 -18.47
N THR A 22 24.15 -0.47 -18.66
CA THR A 22 23.14 -0.93 -19.63
C THR A 22 21.81 -0.17 -19.52
N LYS A 23 21.37 0.14 -18.30
CA LYS A 23 20.16 0.95 -18.04
C LYS A 23 20.26 2.37 -18.59
N THR A 24 21.44 3.00 -18.46
CA THR A 24 21.72 4.33 -19.00
C THR A 24 21.70 4.28 -20.52
N LEU A 25 22.39 3.31 -21.12
CA LEU A 25 22.43 3.11 -22.57
C LEU A 25 21.03 2.88 -23.15
N SER A 26 20.23 1.99 -22.54
CA SER A 26 18.84 1.72 -22.91
C SER A 26 17.99 2.99 -22.94
N SER A 27 18.09 3.80 -21.87
CA SER A 27 17.34 5.04 -21.77
C SER A 27 17.75 6.10 -22.80
N ARG A 28 19.00 6.09 -23.28
CA ARG A 28 19.47 7.02 -24.32
C ARG A 28 18.90 6.64 -25.67
N LEU A 29 19.00 5.36 -26.02
CA LEU A 29 18.48 4.80 -27.27
C LEU A 29 16.97 4.92 -27.38
N SER A 30 16.23 4.66 -26.28
CA SER A 30 14.78 4.86 -26.25
C SER A 30 14.35 6.31 -26.42
N LYS A 31 15.26 7.27 -26.18
CA LYS A 31 15.06 8.70 -26.41
C LYS A 31 15.57 9.15 -27.79
N GLY A 32 15.97 8.23 -28.65
CA GLY A 32 16.44 8.51 -30.00
C GLY A 32 17.85 9.09 -30.08
N TRP A 33 18.68 8.91 -29.04
CA TRP A 33 20.07 9.36 -29.10
C TRP A 33 20.85 8.60 -30.18
N PRO A 34 21.81 9.26 -30.86
CA PRO A 34 22.77 8.58 -31.73
C PRO A 34 23.54 7.51 -30.96
N ILE A 35 23.84 6.38 -31.60
CA ILE A 35 24.52 5.25 -30.95
C ILE A 35 25.89 5.69 -30.41
N GLU A 36 26.66 6.42 -31.21
CA GLU A 36 28.01 6.90 -30.84
C GLU A 36 27.99 7.78 -29.58
N GLU A 37 27.06 8.73 -29.50
CA GLU A 37 26.87 9.56 -28.29
C GLU A 37 26.38 8.73 -27.10
N ALA A 38 25.53 7.73 -27.37
CA ALA A 38 24.95 6.89 -26.34
C ALA A 38 25.99 6.01 -25.63
N ILE A 39 27.02 5.54 -26.37
CA ILE A 39 28.10 4.68 -25.87
C ILE A 39 29.35 5.44 -25.40
N SER A 40 29.47 6.74 -25.66
CA SER A 40 30.66 7.53 -25.30
C SER A 40 30.40 8.58 -24.23
N MET A 41 29.23 9.23 -24.24
CA MET A 41 29.00 10.37 -23.36
C MET A 41 28.83 9.91 -21.90
N GLN A 42 29.57 10.51 -20.97
CA GLN A 42 29.42 10.20 -19.54
C GLN A 42 28.08 10.72 -19.00
N PRO A 43 27.45 10.04 -18.02
CA PRO A 43 26.32 10.61 -17.30
C PRO A 43 26.75 11.90 -16.62
N HIS A 44 25.99 12.98 -16.82
CA HIS A 44 26.31 14.26 -16.22
C HIS A 44 26.36 14.17 -14.68
N GLU A 45 27.40 14.74 -14.07
CA GLU A 45 27.69 14.68 -12.63
C GLU A 45 26.50 15.10 -11.75
N ARG A 46 25.71 16.10 -12.17
CA ARG A 46 24.48 16.53 -11.46
C ARG A 46 23.48 15.40 -11.22
N TYR A 47 23.50 14.35 -12.05
CA TYR A 47 22.66 13.18 -11.90
C TYR A 47 23.33 12.04 -11.13
N SER A 48 24.62 12.17 -10.80
CA SER A 48 25.32 11.24 -9.91
C SER A 48 24.59 11.12 -8.58
N ARG A 49 24.44 9.90 -8.10
CA ARG A 49 23.85 9.63 -6.78
C ARG A 49 24.82 9.94 -5.64
N VAL A 50 26.11 9.93 -5.91
CA VAL A 50 27.17 10.10 -4.90
C VAL A 50 27.14 11.52 -4.33
N ASN A 51 26.96 12.52 -5.19
CA ASN A 51 26.96 13.93 -4.79
C ASN A 51 25.54 14.49 -4.55
N ARG A 52 24.51 13.65 -4.66
CA ARG A 52 23.12 14.11 -4.51
C ARG A 52 22.79 14.26 -3.03
N LYS A 53 22.76 15.49 -2.55
CA LYS A 53 22.16 15.85 -1.26
C LYS A 53 20.73 15.29 -1.20
N ARG A 54 20.44 14.47 -0.20
CA ARG A 54 19.14 13.84 -0.08
C ARG A 54 18.22 14.75 0.72
N THR A 55 17.37 15.49 0.00
CA THR A 55 16.40 16.40 0.62
C THR A 55 15.00 15.80 0.59
N ILE A 56 14.30 15.86 1.71
CA ILE A 56 12.88 15.45 1.80
C ILE A 56 12.09 16.64 2.35
N TYR A 57 11.15 17.18 1.56
CA TYR A 57 10.39 18.39 1.91
C TYR A 57 11.29 19.56 2.38
N GLY A 58 12.41 19.78 1.66
CA GLY A 58 13.38 20.84 1.99
C GLY A 58 14.35 20.52 3.14
N VAL A 59 14.19 19.37 3.82
CA VAL A 59 15.10 18.95 4.90
C VAL A 59 16.23 18.09 4.33
N GLU A 60 17.48 18.54 4.46
CA GLU A 60 18.67 17.75 4.11
C GLU A 60 18.89 16.61 5.13
N LEU A 61 19.04 15.38 4.63
CA LEU A 61 19.36 14.20 5.42
C LEU A 61 20.74 13.67 5.04
N SER A 62 21.59 13.48 6.05
CA SER A 62 22.84 12.74 5.90
C SER A 62 22.60 11.24 5.79
N GLU A 63 23.62 10.47 5.42
CA GLU A 63 23.53 9.01 5.45
C GLU A 63 23.31 8.47 6.87
N ASP A 64 23.90 9.11 7.87
CA ASP A 64 23.79 8.69 9.27
C ASP A 64 22.41 8.98 9.87
N ASP A 65 21.77 10.08 9.43
CA ASP A 65 20.36 10.37 9.73
C ASP A 65 19.45 9.22 9.26
N ILE A 66 19.71 8.70 8.05
CA ILE A 66 18.93 7.60 7.45
C ILE A 66 19.22 6.27 8.16
N LYS A 67 20.48 6.00 8.49
CA LYS A 67 20.87 4.80 9.26
C LYS A 67 20.19 4.80 10.63
N THR A 68 20.18 5.95 11.29
CA THR A 68 19.53 6.12 12.60
C THR A 68 18.02 5.93 12.51
N ALA A 69 17.36 6.58 11.55
CA ALA A 69 15.93 6.37 11.31
C ALA A 69 15.59 4.90 11.06
N ARG A 70 16.39 4.20 10.23
CA ARG A 70 16.20 2.77 9.96
C ARG A 70 16.36 1.92 11.22
N ARG A 71 17.38 2.19 12.04
CA ARG A 71 17.58 1.50 13.33
C ARG A 71 16.37 1.68 14.25
N ASN A 72 15.74 2.85 14.21
CA ASN A 72 14.53 3.17 14.96
C ASN A 72 13.23 2.65 14.30
N GLY A 73 13.33 1.85 13.24
CA GLY A 73 12.18 1.27 12.54
C GLY A 73 11.38 2.28 11.70
N ILE A 74 11.98 3.42 11.34
CA ILE A 74 11.31 4.49 10.62
C ILE A 74 11.67 4.39 9.13
N ALA A 75 10.67 4.09 8.31
CA ALA A 75 10.82 4.05 6.86
C ALA A 75 10.90 5.46 6.25
N ASN A 76 11.48 5.57 5.05
CA ASN A 76 11.55 6.85 4.31
C ASN A 76 10.17 7.48 4.07
N LYS A 77 9.14 6.66 3.83
CA LYS A 77 7.75 7.13 3.67
C LYS A 77 7.22 7.77 4.96
N THR A 78 7.62 7.23 6.11
CA THR A 78 7.30 7.80 7.42
C THR A 78 8.02 9.12 7.64
N LEU A 79 9.31 9.22 7.30
CA LEU A 79 10.05 10.50 7.35
C LEU A 79 9.38 11.57 6.47
N GLN A 80 8.99 11.20 5.24
CA GLN A 80 8.23 12.08 4.35
C GLN A 80 6.94 12.60 4.99
N GLY A 81 6.14 11.70 5.59
CA GLY A 81 4.91 12.08 6.28
C GLY A 81 5.18 13.02 7.45
N ARG A 82 6.24 12.76 8.24
CA ARG A 82 6.64 13.60 9.38
C ARG A 82 7.09 14.99 8.95
N PHE A 83 7.94 15.10 7.92
CA PHE A 83 8.35 16.41 7.41
C PHE A 83 7.21 17.17 6.76
N LYS A 84 6.30 16.49 6.06
CA LYS A 84 5.06 17.11 5.58
C LYS A 84 4.20 17.68 6.72
N GLN A 85 4.24 17.06 7.90
CA GLN A 85 3.58 17.52 9.12
C GLN A 85 4.40 18.57 9.90
N GLY A 86 5.51 19.08 9.34
CA GLY A 86 6.35 20.10 9.97
C GLY A 86 7.22 19.59 11.12
N TRP A 87 7.47 18.28 11.21
CA TRP A 87 8.36 17.75 12.24
C TRP A 87 9.80 18.18 11.99
N THR A 88 10.52 18.49 13.07
CA THR A 88 11.96 18.72 13.02
C THR A 88 12.70 17.44 12.64
N LYS A 89 13.90 17.59 12.06
CA LYS A 89 14.77 16.47 11.66
C LYS A 89 15.00 15.47 12.81
N GLU A 90 15.41 15.98 13.95
CA GLU A 90 15.71 15.18 15.14
C GLU A 90 14.48 14.39 15.62
N ARG A 91 13.34 15.07 15.80
CA ARG A 91 12.09 14.42 16.21
C ARG A 91 11.67 13.35 15.19
N ALA A 92 11.83 13.64 13.91
CA ALA A 92 11.44 12.75 12.83
C ALA A 92 12.27 11.46 12.77
N ILE A 93 13.55 11.47 13.14
CA ILE A 93 14.40 10.26 13.10
C ILE A 93 14.40 9.50 14.43
N ASN A 94 14.09 10.16 15.55
CA ASN A 94 14.20 9.55 16.88
C ASN A 94 12.87 9.05 17.46
N THR A 95 11.72 9.52 16.96
CA THR A 95 10.43 9.05 17.47
C THR A 95 10.06 7.70 16.84
N PRO A 96 9.87 6.60 17.60
CA PRO A 96 9.50 5.32 17.03
C PRO A 96 8.10 5.36 16.37
N VAL A 97 7.87 4.47 15.41
CA VAL A 97 6.53 4.31 14.80
C VAL A 97 5.68 3.47 15.73
N ARG A 98 4.48 3.96 16.09
CA ARG A 98 3.51 3.14 16.85
C ARG A 98 3.16 1.91 16.02
N LYS A 99 3.35 0.72 16.60
CA LYS A 99 2.85 -0.51 15.98
C LYS A 99 1.33 -0.44 15.98
N SER A 100 0.74 -0.55 14.81
CA SER A 100 -0.69 -0.68 14.69
C SER A 100 -1.08 -2.05 15.27
N SER A 101 -1.87 -2.07 16.34
CA SER A 101 -2.50 -3.30 16.84
C SER A 101 -3.70 -3.71 15.99
N HIS A 102 -3.85 -3.14 14.80
CA HIS A 102 -4.89 -3.53 13.85
C HIS A 102 -4.61 -4.97 13.44
N VAL A 103 -5.27 -5.89 14.15
CA VAL A 103 -5.39 -7.29 13.76
C VAL A 103 -6.06 -7.24 12.40
N TYR A 104 -5.29 -7.47 11.34
CA TYR A 104 -5.85 -7.64 10.01
C TYR A 104 -6.62 -8.96 10.02
N GLY A 105 -7.93 -8.85 10.17
CA GLY A 105 -8.85 -9.98 10.17
C GLY A 105 -10.28 -9.48 10.37
N PRO A 106 -11.30 -10.20 9.87
CA PRO A 106 -12.65 -9.96 10.32
C PRO A 106 -12.67 -10.06 11.85
N ALA A 107 -13.32 -9.11 12.53
CA ALA A 107 -13.59 -9.28 13.95
C ALA A 107 -14.15 -10.69 14.20
N PRO A 108 -13.75 -11.37 15.30
CA PRO A 108 -14.32 -12.67 15.62
C PRO A 108 -15.84 -12.53 15.57
N LYS A 109 -16.48 -13.28 14.67
CA LYS A 109 -17.94 -13.24 14.54
C LYS A 109 -18.50 -13.82 15.82
N PRO A 110 -19.40 -13.13 16.55
CA PRO A 110 -20.02 -13.73 17.71
C PRO A 110 -20.72 -15.03 17.31
N GLU A 111 -20.53 -16.07 18.11
CA GLU A 111 -21.25 -17.34 18.02
C GLU A 111 -22.69 -17.11 18.48
N ILE A 112 -23.49 -16.45 17.64
CA ILE A 112 -24.93 -16.29 17.89
C ILE A 112 -25.57 -17.68 17.83
N GLU A 113 -26.11 -18.15 18.95
CA GLU A 113 -26.76 -19.46 19.13
C GLU A 113 -28.25 -19.33 19.49
N GLY A 114 -29.02 -20.39 19.20
CA GLY A 114 -30.36 -20.64 19.75
C GLY A 114 -31.30 -19.44 19.85
N GLU A 115 -31.64 -19.05 21.08
CA GLU A 115 -32.62 -18.01 21.40
C GLU A 115 -32.18 -16.61 20.96
N GLU A 116 -30.89 -16.29 21.02
CA GLU A 116 -30.36 -14.99 20.60
C GLU A 116 -30.52 -14.80 19.08
N LEU A 117 -30.28 -15.86 18.29
CA LEU A 117 -30.52 -15.86 16.85
C LEU A 117 -31.99 -15.58 16.52
N LEU A 118 -32.90 -16.25 17.24
CA LEU A 118 -34.34 -16.07 17.06
C LEU A 118 -34.79 -14.67 17.45
N GLN A 119 -34.23 -14.11 18.53
CA GLN A 119 -34.54 -12.76 18.98
C GLN A 119 -34.06 -11.70 17.98
N ILE A 120 -32.85 -11.85 17.43
CA ILE A 120 -32.31 -10.96 16.38
C ILE A 120 -33.19 -11.03 15.12
N ILE A 121 -33.49 -12.23 14.63
CA ILE A 121 -34.33 -12.39 13.43
C ILE A 121 -35.76 -11.88 13.70
N GLY A 122 -36.30 -12.12 14.89
CA GLY A 122 -37.60 -11.65 15.32
C GLY A 122 -37.71 -10.12 15.36
N ARG A 123 -36.66 -9.42 15.83
CA ARG A 123 -36.57 -7.95 15.80
C ARG A 123 -36.53 -7.42 14.37
N ILE A 124 -35.74 -8.03 13.49
CA ILE A 124 -35.71 -7.64 12.08
C ILE A 124 -37.07 -7.88 11.43
N LYS A 125 -37.74 -9.01 11.69
CA LYS A 125 -39.11 -9.28 11.22
C LYS A 125 -40.10 -8.22 11.70
N TYR A 126 -39.99 -7.77 12.96
CA TYR A 126 -40.83 -6.71 13.50
C TYR A 126 -40.60 -5.38 12.79
N MET A 127 -39.34 -4.96 12.60
CA MET A 127 -39.02 -3.72 11.87
C MET A 127 -39.54 -3.74 10.43
N ARG A 128 -39.41 -4.87 9.73
CA ARG A 128 -39.95 -5.06 8.37
C ARG A 128 -41.47 -4.94 8.30
N MET A 129 -42.21 -5.22 9.37
CA MET A 129 -43.66 -4.99 9.41
C MET A 129 -44.01 -3.50 9.51
N GLN A 130 -43.10 -2.66 10.01
CA GLN A 130 -43.30 -1.22 10.14
C GLN A 130 -42.89 -0.47 8.85
N GLU A 131 -41.84 -0.93 8.16
CA GLU A 131 -41.34 -0.33 6.92
C GLU A 131 -42.14 -0.81 5.69
N LYS A 132 -43.10 -0.01 5.24
CA LYS A 132 -44.03 -0.39 4.15
C LYS A 132 -43.44 -0.31 2.74
N ASP A 133 -42.59 0.67 2.46
CA ASP A 133 -42.17 0.93 1.09
C ASP A 133 -41.02 0.02 0.65
N PHE A 134 -40.02 -0.25 1.51
CA PHE A 134 -38.88 -1.12 1.19
C PHE A 134 -38.24 -1.73 2.45
N PRO A 135 -38.83 -2.80 3.01
CA PRO A 135 -38.34 -3.38 4.25
C PRO A 135 -36.95 -3.99 4.07
N MET A 136 -36.00 -3.63 4.95
CA MET A 136 -34.63 -4.16 4.90
C MET A 136 -34.61 -5.70 4.82
N PRO A 137 -33.89 -6.31 3.86
CA PRO A 137 -33.84 -7.76 3.74
C PRO A 137 -33.08 -8.36 4.94
N ILE A 138 -33.58 -9.48 5.46
CA ILE A 138 -32.89 -10.21 6.54
C ILE A 138 -31.53 -10.68 6.02
N PRO A 139 -30.41 -10.38 6.70
CA PRO A 139 -29.08 -10.78 6.25
C PRO A 139 -28.95 -12.29 6.01
N LYS A 140 -28.43 -12.68 4.85
CA LYS A 140 -28.21 -14.09 4.46
C LYS A 140 -27.45 -14.93 5.51
N PRO A 141 -26.42 -14.40 6.21
CA PRO A 141 -25.74 -15.18 7.25
C PRO A 141 -26.66 -15.63 8.39
N LEU A 142 -27.64 -14.81 8.78
CA LEU A 142 -28.61 -15.16 9.82
C LEU A 142 -29.60 -16.23 9.32
N LEU A 143 -30.06 -16.12 8.06
CA LEU A 143 -30.91 -17.13 7.44
C LEU A 143 -30.19 -18.48 7.30
N ASN A 144 -28.91 -18.47 6.95
CA ASN A 144 -28.10 -19.69 6.86
C ASN A 144 -27.91 -20.35 8.23
N LYS A 145 -27.65 -19.55 9.28
CA LYS A 145 -27.61 -20.06 10.67
C LYS A 145 -28.96 -20.63 11.10
N LEU A 146 -30.07 -19.95 10.79
CA LEU A 146 -31.41 -20.44 11.12
C LEU A 146 -31.69 -21.79 10.47
N LYS A 147 -31.32 -21.95 9.18
CA LYS A 147 -31.40 -23.24 8.48
C LYS A 147 -30.56 -24.34 9.12
N GLN A 148 -29.37 -24.02 9.62
CA GLN A 148 -28.52 -24.97 10.35
C GLN A 148 -29.17 -25.46 11.65
N THR A 149 -30.05 -24.66 12.26
CA THR A 149 -30.85 -25.09 13.44
C THR A 149 -32.07 -25.92 13.09
N GLY A 150 -32.29 -26.26 11.81
CA GLY A 150 -33.48 -27.00 11.35
C GLY A 150 -34.76 -26.17 11.35
N ARG A 151 -34.67 -24.84 11.47
CA ARG A 151 -35.80 -23.91 11.51
C ARG A 151 -35.87 -23.09 10.23
N THR A 152 -37.05 -22.61 9.90
CA THR A 152 -37.29 -21.68 8.79
C THR A 152 -37.69 -20.30 9.32
N LEU A 153 -37.80 -19.33 8.42
CA LEU A 153 -38.15 -17.96 8.82
C LEU A 153 -39.55 -17.93 9.46
N GLU A 154 -40.47 -18.77 8.99
CA GLU A 154 -41.84 -18.91 9.47
C GLU A 154 -41.90 -19.25 10.97
N ASP A 155 -40.96 -20.04 11.47
CA ASP A 155 -40.87 -20.46 12.88
C ASP A 155 -40.52 -19.32 13.84
N VAL A 156 -40.02 -18.18 13.31
CA VAL A 156 -39.56 -17.05 14.11
C VAL A 156 -40.67 -16.01 14.25
N ARG A 157 -41.17 -15.81 15.47
CA ARG A 157 -42.14 -14.75 15.76
C ARG A 157 -41.49 -13.36 15.70
N ALA A 158 -42.25 -12.36 15.28
CA ALA A 158 -41.80 -10.97 15.35
C ALA A 158 -41.69 -10.54 16.81
N VAL A 159 -40.55 -9.94 17.17
CA VAL A 159 -40.25 -9.48 18.54
C VAL A 159 -40.10 -7.97 18.48
N LYS A 160 -40.91 -7.23 19.25
CA LYS A 160 -40.81 -5.78 19.33
C LYS A 160 -39.44 -5.38 19.89
N CYS A 161 -38.83 -4.35 19.27
CA CYS A 161 -37.57 -3.76 19.73
C CYS A 161 -37.74 -3.12 21.11
#